data_AF-A0A2W4PZC3-F1
#
_entry.id   AF-A0A2W4PZC3-F1
#
_cell.length_a   1.000
_cell.length_b   1.000
_cell.length_c   1.000
_cell.angle_alpha   90.00
_cell.angle_beta   90.00
_cell.angle_gamma   90.00
#
_symmetry.space_group_name_H-M   'P 1'
#
loop_
_entity.id
_entity.type
_entity.pdbx_description
1 polymer ?
#
loop_
_entity_poly.entity_id
_entity_poly.type
_entity_poly.pdbx_seq_one_letter_code
_entity_poly.pdbx_strand_id
1 'polypeptide(L)'
;MRARLSAVQAALAASQRWWHYFRRRELLRQRAAIEAEAASTEQELEEARAQLVKLEEAGGARYPGLSLDARRMLNLTIIAAAQVLALRITPHTLVRRMIEAMSRSEPLMEGTPEHAMASMQEIARARAALTGNPQGLATEARRLADHLAAHAQYRLPGETLPRDESVYHGLRSGLPRGQQMHWDLLGQDLWGVSGLFYNTEE
;
A
#
# COMPACT_ATOMS: atom_id res chain seq x y z
N MET A 1 -11.28 -2.98 32.45
CA MET A 1 -11.86 -3.73 33.59
C MET A 1 -11.04 -3.68 34.86
N ARG A 2 -9.74 -4.05 34.87
CA ARG A 2 -8.90 -4.07 36.10
C ARG A 2 -8.90 -2.76 36.91
N ALA A 3 -8.77 -1.61 36.24
CA ALA A 3 -8.82 -0.29 36.90
C ALA A 3 -10.18 0.05 37.51
N ARG A 4 -11.29 -0.45 36.93
CA ARG A 4 -12.64 -0.25 37.47
C ARG A 4 -12.86 -1.12 38.72
N LEU A 5 -12.39 -2.37 38.68
CA LEU A 5 -12.45 -3.30 39.81
C LEU A 5 -11.61 -2.80 40.99
N SER A 6 -10.39 -2.31 40.74
CA SER A 6 -9.53 -1.73 41.79
C SER A 6 -10.12 -0.45 42.41
N ALA A 7 -10.78 0.39 41.60
CA ALA A 7 -11.46 1.59 42.11
C ALA A 7 -12.65 1.25 43.01
N VAL A 8 -13.46 0.25 42.65
CA VAL A 8 -14.59 -0.23 43.47
C VAL A 8 -14.09 -0.89 44.76
N GLN A 9 -12.98 -1.63 44.71
CA GLN A 9 -12.34 -2.22 45.89
C GLN A 9 -11.80 -1.14 46.85
N ALA A 10 -11.17 -0.09 46.33
CA ALA A 10 -10.71 1.05 47.15
C ALA A 10 -11.91 1.79 47.80
N ALA A 11 -12.99 1.98 47.05
CA ALA A 11 -14.22 2.60 47.58
C ALA A 11 -14.90 1.75 48.67
N LEU A 12 -14.86 0.41 48.54
CA LEU A 12 -15.32 -0.51 49.58
C LEU A 12 -14.45 -0.41 50.84
N ALA A 13 -13.12 -0.36 50.68
CA ALA A 13 -12.17 -0.20 51.78
C ALA A 13 -12.35 1.13 52.53
N ALA A 14 -12.74 2.20 51.84
CA ALA A 14 -13.06 3.48 52.47
C ALA A 14 -14.43 3.51 53.19
N SER A 15 -15.35 2.58 52.86
CA SER A 15 -16.75 2.58 53.32
C SER A 15 -17.00 1.68 54.54
N GLN A 16 -16.08 1.66 55.50
CA GLN A 16 -16.07 0.72 56.64
C GLN A 16 -16.96 1.11 57.82
N ARG A 17 -17.38 2.38 57.90
CA ARG A 17 -18.23 2.87 59.00
C ARG A 17 -19.68 2.36 58.89
N TRP A 18 -20.36 2.21 60.03
CA TRP A 18 -21.66 1.53 60.13
C TRP A 18 -22.78 2.21 59.33
N TRP A 19 -22.78 3.54 59.22
CA TRP A 19 -23.78 4.28 58.42
C TRP A 19 -23.60 4.16 56.91
N HIS A 20 -22.45 3.67 56.42
CA HIS A 20 -22.23 3.42 54.99
C HIS A 20 -22.84 2.11 54.48
N TYR A 21 -23.71 1.46 55.26
CA TYR A 21 -24.34 0.19 54.92
C TYR A 21 -24.92 0.15 53.49
N PHE A 22 -25.76 1.12 53.13
CA PHE A 22 -26.38 1.19 51.79
C PHE A 22 -25.33 1.40 50.69
N ARG A 23 -24.35 2.27 50.92
CA ARG A 23 -23.25 2.52 49.96
C ARG A 23 -22.39 1.28 49.75
N ARG A 24 -22.08 0.54 50.82
CA ARG A 24 -21.32 -0.71 50.76
C ARG A 24 -22.08 -1.78 49.99
N ARG A 25 -23.38 -1.94 50.24
CA ARG A 25 -24.23 -2.89 49.52
C ARG A 25 -24.27 -2.59 48.01
N GLU A 26 -24.34 -1.31 47.65
CA GLU A 26 -24.30 -0.89 46.25
C GLU A 26 -22.94 -1.17 45.59
N LEU A 27 -21.83 -0.84 46.26
CA LEU A 27 -20.48 -1.13 45.77
C LEU A 27 -20.22 -2.65 45.63
N LEU A 28 -20.79 -3.48 46.50
CA LEU A 28 -20.72 -4.94 46.39
C LEU A 28 -21.46 -5.46 45.15
N ARG A 29 -22.63 -4.90 44.83
CA ARG A 29 -23.35 -5.24 43.58
C ARG A 29 -22.55 -4.83 42.35
N GLN A 30 -21.98 -3.63 42.36
CA GLN A 30 -21.15 -3.13 41.26
C GLN A 30 -19.92 -4.00 41.05
N ARG A 31 -19.26 -4.45 42.13
CA ARG A 31 -18.15 -5.41 42.05
C ARG A 31 -18.60 -6.71 41.40
N ALA A 32 -19.71 -7.30 41.84
CA ALA A 32 -20.22 -8.56 41.30
C ALA A 32 -20.57 -8.44 39.80
N ALA A 33 -21.14 -7.31 39.37
CA ALA A 33 -21.42 -7.05 37.97
C ALA A 33 -20.13 -6.97 37.12
N ILE A 34 -19.10 -6.27 37.60
CA ILE A 34 -17.80 -6.17 36.89
C ILE A 34 -17.10 -7.53 36.82
N GLU A 35 -17.18 -8.34 37.89
CA GLU A 35 -16.62 -9.70 37.92
C GLU A 35 -17.35 -10.62 36.93
N ALA A 36 -18.68 -10.53 36.83
CA ALA A 36 -19.47 -11.29 35.86
C ALA A 36 -19.17 -10.89 34.40
N GLU A 37 -19.02 -9.59 34.13
CA GLU A 37 -18.63 -9.08 32.80
C GLU A 37 -17.21 -9.55 32.42
N ALA A 38 -16.27 -9.54 33.37
CA ALA A 38 -14.92 -10.04 33.13
C ALA A 38 -14.94 -11.54 32.78
N ALA A 39 -15.70 -12.34 33.55
CA ALA A 39 -15.84 -13.77 33.29
C ALA A 39 -16.47 -14.07 31.92
N SER A 40 -17.48 -13.30 31.50
CA SER A 40 -18.09 -13.49 30.17
C SER A 40 -17.10 -13.16 29.05
N THR A 41 -16.34 -12.06 29.17
CA THR A 41 -15.31 -11.72 28.17
C THR A 41 -14.16 -12.72 28.12
N GLU A 42 -13.79 -13.31 29.25
CA GLU A 42 -12.77 -14.36 29.30
C GLU A 42 -13.27 -15.64 28.63
N GLN A 43 -14.55 -15.99 28.83
CA GLN A 43 -15.18 -17.09 28.13
C GLN A 43 -15.24 -16.84 26.61
N GLU A 44 -15.63 -15.64 26.15
CA GLU A 44 -15.63 -15.28 24.73
C GLU A 44 -14.21 -15.38 24.11
N LEU A 45 -13.19 -14.98 24.86
CA LEU A 45 -11.80 -15.09 24.43
C LEU A 45 -11.36 -16.56 24.30
N GLU A 46 -11.71 -17.41 25.26
CA GLU A 46 -11.41 -18.84 25.21
C GLU A 46 -12.17 -19.53 24.07
N GLU A 47 -13.43 -19.17 23.84
CA GLU A 47 -14.20 -19.65 22.70
C GLU A 47 -13.56 -19.24 21.36
N ALA A 48 -13.12 -17.97 21.23
CA ALA A 48 -12.44 -17.49 20.04
C ALA A 48 -11.08 -18.19 19.82
N ARG A 49 -10.32 -18.45 20.89
CA ARG A 49 -9.07 -19.23 20.82
C ARG A 49 -9.33 -20.67 20.40
N ALA A 50 -10.34 -21.32 20.97
CA ALA A 50 -10.73 -22.67 20.57
C ALA A 50 -11.20 -22.74 19.12
N GLN A 51 -11.90 -21.71 18.63
CA GLN A 51 -12.25 -21.58 17.21
C GLN A 51 -11.01 -21.42 16.33
N LEU A 52 -10.04 -20.60 16.75
CA LEU A 52 -8.78 -20.40 16.03
C LEU A 52 -8.00 -21.71 15.93
N VAL A 53 -7.81 -22.43 17.05
CA VAL A 53 -7.16 -23.76 17.06
C VAL A 53 -7.90 -24.73 16.14
N LYS A 54 -9.23 -24.77 16.17
CA LYS A 54 -10.02 -25.61 15.25
C LYS A 54 -9.81 -25.24 13.79
N LEU A 55 -9.67 -23.95 13.46
CA LEU A 55 -9.40 -23.50 12.09
C LEU A 55 -7.98 -23.86 11.63
N GLU A 56 -7.00 -23.78 12.54
CA GLU A 56 -5.61 -24.20 12.30
C GLU A 56 -5.49 -25.72 12.14
N GLU A 57 -6.10 -26.50 13.04
CA GLU A 57 -6.14 -27.96 13.01
C GLU A 57 -6.94 -28.51 11.83
N ALA A 58 -8.03 -27.84 11.47
CA ALA A 58 -8.78 -28.15 10.24
C ALA A 58 -7.97 -27.88 8.97
N GLY A 59 -6.77 -27.29 9.08
CA GLY A 59 -5.90 -27.02 7.96
C GLY A 59 -6.61 -26.21 6.89
N GLY A 60 -7.42 -25.22 7.30
CA GLY A 60 -8.07 -24.31 6.37
C GLY A 60 -7.02 -23.82 5.37
N ALA A 61 -7.29 -23.99 4.07
CA ALA A 61 -6.29 -23.87 3.02
C ALA A 61 -5.43 -22.62 3.23
N ARG A 62 -4.19 -22.83 3.71
CA ARG A 62 -3.22 -21.75 3.91
C ARG A 62 -3.17 -20.98 2.60
N TYR A 63 -3.40 -19.67 2.65
CA TYR A 63 -3.43 -18.84 1.44
C TYR A 63 -2.21 -19.20 0.58
N PRO A 64 -2.39 -19.78 -0.62
CA PRO A 64 -1.30 -20.40 -1.38
C PRO A 64 -0.32 -19.36 -1.95
N GLY A 65 -0.44 -18.10 -1.55
CA GLY A 65 0.15 -16.96 -2.21
C GLY A 65 -0.64 -16.56 -3.45
N LEU A 66 -0.18 -15.50 -4.10
CA LEU A 66 -0.66 -15.14 -5.43
C LEU A 66 -0.29 -16.25 -6.42
N SER A 67 -1.23 -16.62 -7.29
CA SER A 67 -0.94 -17.49 -8.43
C SER A 67 0.15 -16.86 -9.32
N LEU A 68 0.85 -17.69 -10.09
CA LEU A 68 1.86 -17.19 -11.02
C LEU A 68 1.30 -16.13 -11.97
N ASP A 69 0.10 -16.37 -12.51
CA ASP A 69 -0.57 -15.43 -13.42
C ASP A 69 -0.96 -14.13 -12.71
N ALA A 70 -1.39 -14.20 -11.44
CA ALA A 70 -1.67 -13.01 -10.65
C ALA A 70 -0.40 -12.19 -10.40
N ARG A 71 0.74 -12.83 -10.11
CA ARG A 71 2.04 -12.15 -9.96
C ARG A 71 2.50 -11.50 -11.27
N ARG A 72 2.38 -12.21 -12.40
CA ARG A 72 2.68 -11.68 -13.74
C ARG A 72 1.82 -10.46 -14.06
N MET A 73 0.52 -10.56 -13.85
CA MET A 73 -0.42 -9.46 -14.09
C MET A 73 -0.12 -8.26 -13.20
N LEU A 74 0.24 -8.48 -11.93
CA LEU A 74 0.65 -7.42 -11.02
C LEU A 74 1.90 -6.68 -11.56
N ASN A 75 2.94 -7.41 -11.97
CA ASN A 75 4.15 -6.82 -12.52
C ASN A 75 3.86 -5.99 -13.79
N LEU A 76 3.06 -6.52 -14.71
CA LEU A 76 2.65 -5.80 -15.92
C LEU A 76 1.80 -4.56 -15.60
N THR A 77 0.96 -4.63 -14.57
CA THR A 77 0.17 -3.48 -14.11
C THR A 77 1.05 -2.38 -13.55
N ILE A 78 2.09 -2.72 -12.78
CA ILE A 78 3.07 -1.76 -12.26
C ILE A 78 3.79 -1.05 -13.42
N ILE A 79 4.30 -1.82 -14.39
CA ILE A 79 4.97 -1.28 -15.57
C ILE A 79 4.03 -0.37 -16.37
N ALA A 80 2.80 -0.81 -16.61
CA ALA A 80 1.79 -0.02 -17.32
C ALA A 80 1.44 1.28 -16.60
N ALA A 81 1.26 1.23 -15.27
CA ALA A 81 0.98 2.41 -14.46
C ALA A 81 2.13 3.41 -14.52
N ALA A 82 3.37 2.95 -14.36
CA ALA A 82 4.56 3.78 -14.45
C ALA A 82 4.68 4.45 -15.84
N GLN A 83 4.38 3.72 -16.92
CA GLN A 83 4.34 4.29 -18.27
C GLN A 83 3.27 5.36 -18.42
N VAL A 84 2.04 5.11 -17.95
CA VAL A 84 0.94 6.08 -18.04
C VAL A 84 1.26 7.34 -17.24
N LEU A 85 1.86 7.19 -16.05
CA LEU A 85 2.34 8.33 -15.26
C LEU A 85 3.41 9.14 -16.02
N ALA A 86 4.40 8.48 -16.62
CA ALA A 86 5.44 9.15 -17.40
C ALA A 86 4.85 9.93 -18.59
N LEU A 87 3.86 9.36 -19.31
CA LEU A 87 3.18 10.02 -20.42
C LEU A 87 2.36 11.23 -19.95
N ARG A 88 1.69 11.14 -18.81
CA ARG A 88 0.87 12.24 -18.27
C ARG A 88 1.70 13.42 -17.80
N ILE A 89 2.95 13.17 -17.42
CA ILE A 89 3.92 14.22 -17.07
C ILE A 89 4.62 14.76 -18.33
N THR A 90 4.62 14.07 -19.46
CA THR A 90 5.25 14.51 -20.72
C THR A 90 4.22 15.27 -21.57
N PRO A 91 4.36 16.61 -21.75
CA PRO A 91 5.57 17.23 -22.31
C PRO A 91 6.34 18.14 -21.32
N HIS A 92 6.12 18.01 -20.01
CA HIS A 92 6.82 18.84 -19.03
C HIS A 92 8.28 18.39 -18.86
N THR A 93 9.19 19.35 -18.72
CA THR A 93 10.64 19.13 -18.57
C THR A 93 11.01 18.34 -17.31
N LEU A 94 10.02 18.04 -16.46
CA LEU A 94 10.15 17.33 -15.19
C LEU A 94 10.73 15.92 -15.31
N VAL A 95 10.29 15.09 -16.27
CA VAL A 95 10.85 13.72 -16.42
C VAL A 95 12.34 13.79 -16.77
N ARG A 96 12.71 14.69 -17.67
CA ARG A 96 14.12 14.94 -18.02
C ARG A 96 14.93 15.42 -16.82
N ARG A 97 14.40 16.39 -16.05
CA ARG A 97 15.05 16.91 -14.84
C ARG A 97 15.16 15.84 -13.74
N MET A 98 14.17 14.95 -13.64
CA MET A 98 14.21 13.81 -12.73
C MET A 98 15.33 12.84 -13.11
N ILE A 99 15.42 12.44 -14.39
CA ILE A 99 16.51 11.60 -14.89
C ILE A 99 17.86 12.27 -14.64
N GLU A 100 17.97 13.56 -14.95
CA GLU A 100 19.19 14.33 -14.72
C GLU A 100 19.56 14.40 -13.22
N ALA A 101 18.59 14.62 -12.34
CA ALA A 101 18.82 14.63 -10.90
C ALA A 101 19.22 13.25 -10.36
N MET A 102 18.60 12.16 -10.85
CA MET A 102 18.96 10.79 -10.48
C MET A 102 20.37 10.40 -10.96
N SER A 103 20.83 11.01 -12.06
CA SER A 103 22.16 10.75 -12.62
C SER A 103 23.30 11.50 -11.93
N ARG A 104 23.01 12.49 -11.08
CA ARG A 104 24.00 13.36 -10.45
C ARG A 104 24.16 13.02 -8.96
N SER A 105 25.41 12.93 -8.49
CA SER A 105 25.71 12.70 -7.07
C SER A 105 25.65 13.98 -6.21
N GLU A 106 25.73 15.16 -6.83
CA GLU A 106 25.66 16.45 -6.15
C GLU A 106 24.59 17.38 -6.78
N PRO A 107 23.82 18.11 -5.96
CA PRO A 107 22.84 19.07 -6.45
C PRO A 107 23.53 20.28 -7.09
N LEU A 108 22.98 20.77 -8.20
CA LEU A 108 23.43 22.03 -8.80
C LEU A 108 23.06 23.18 -7.87
N MET A 109 24.07 23.89 -7.34
CA MET A 109 23.89 24.95 -6.32
C MET A 109 23.35 26.29 -6.86
N GLU A 110 23.02 26.38 -8.15
CA GLU A 110 22.62 27.65 -8.77
C GLU A 110 21.19 27.57 -9.35
N GLY A 111 20.23 28.05 -8.55
CA GLY A 111 18.88 28.32 -9.02
C GLY A 111 18.50 29.76 -8.66
N THR A 112 18.07 30.55 -9.65
CA THR A 112 17.47 31.86 -9.38
C THR A 112 16.08 31.68 -8.73
N PRO A 113 15.60 32.64 -7.93
CA PRO A 113 14.23 32.60 -7.39
C PRO A 113 13.15 32.41 -8.48
N GLU A 114 13.37 32.99 -9.65
CA GLU A 114 12.52 32.83 -10.84
C GLU A 114 12.48 31.38 -11.34
N HIS A 115 13.62 30.69 -11.35
CA HIS A 115 13.70 29.28 -11.73
C HIS A 115 12.98 28.38 -10.73
N ALA A 116 13.08 28.70 -9.43
CA ALA A 116 12.35 28.00 -8.38
C ALA A 116 10.84 28.15 -8.56
N MET A 117 10.35 29.38 -8.76
CA MET A 117 8.93 29.64 -9.00
C MET A 117 8.40 28.95 -10.27
N ALA A 118 9.16 29.01 -11.38
CA ALA A 118 8.79 28.32 -12.62
C ALA A 118 8.68 26.81 -12.41
N SER A 119 9.62 26.22 -11.67
CA SER A 119 9.62 24.79 -11.33
C SER A 119 8.43 24.42 -10.44
N MET A 120 8.10 25.24 -9.43
CA MET A 120 6.91 25.03 -8.58
C MET A 120 5.62 25.06 -9.39
N GLN A 121 5.48 26.00 -10.33
CA GLN A 121 4.31 26.08 -11.21
C GLN A 121 4.21 24.90 -12.18
N GLU A 122 5.34 24.40 -12.67
CA GLU A 122 5.40 23.21 -13.52
C GLU A 122 4.98 21.96 -12.73
N ILE A 123 5.50 21.79 -11.52
CA ILE A 123 5.12 20.70 -10.61
C ILE A 123 3.63 20.77 -10.25
N ALA A 124 3.10 21.97 -9.94
CA ALA A 124 1.69 22.15 -9.62
C ALA A 124 0.77 21.75 -10.78
N ARG A 125 1.13 22.10 -12.02
CA ARG A 125 0.40 21.71 -13.23
C ARG A 125 0.44 20.20 -13.46
N ALA A 126 1.62 19.58 -13.34
CA ALA A 126 1.76 18.13 -13.47
C ALA A 126 0.94 17.40 -12.40
N ARG A 127 0.99 17.86 -11.14
CA ARG A 127 0.18 17.30 -10.05
C ARG A 127 -1.31 17.42 -10.35
N ALA A 128 -1.78 18.58 -10.80
CA ALA A 128 -3.19 18.78 -11.15
C ALA A 128 -3.63 17.86 -12.30
N ALA A 129 -2.77 17.64 -13.31
CA ALA A 129 -3.05 16.70 -14.40
C ALA A 129 -3.18 15.25 -13.92
N LEU A 130 -2.39 14.84 -12.92
CA LEU A 130 -2.47 13.50 -12.32
C LEU A 130 -3.69 13.33 -11.41
N THR A 131 -3.99 14.33 -10.56
CA THR A 131 -5.07 14.23 -9.57
C THR A 131 -6.45 14.58 -10.13
N GLY A 132 -6.52 15.26 -11.28
CA GLY A 132 -7.78 15.72 -11.86
C GLY A 132 -8.66 14.61 -12.45
N ASN A 133 -8.08 13.46 -12.83
CA ASN A 133 -8.83 12.32 -13.34
C ASN A 133 -8.19 10.97 -12.96
N PRO A 134 -8.30 10.55 -11.68
CA PRO A 134 -7.69 9.31 -11.21
C PRO A 134 -8.30 8.07 -11.86
N GLN A 135 -9.60 8.09 -12.18
CA GLN A 135 -10.29 6.96 -12.81
C GLN A 135 -9.83 6.76 -14.27
N GLY A 136 -9.64 7.85 -15.02
CA GLY A 136 -9.08 7.81 -16.37
C GLY A 136 -7.67 7.23 -16.38
N LEU A 137 -6.82 7.63 -15.42
CA LEU A 137 -5.47 7.11 -15.27
C LEU A 137 -5.47 5.60 -14.98
N ALA A 138 -6.30 5.15 -14.04
CA ALA A 138 -6.43 3.72 -13.74
C ALA A 138 -6.94 2.90 -14.94
N THR A 139 -7.88 3.46 -15.71
CA THR A 139 -8.41 2.82 -16.92
C THR A 139 -7.36 2.70 -18.02
N GLU A 140 -6.56 3.76 -18.23
CA GLU A 140 -5.44 3.75 -19.18
C GLU A 140 -4.37 2.73 -18.78
N ALA A 141 -3.99 2.71 -17.49
CA ALA A 141 -3.02 1.76 -16.97
C ALA A 141 -3.53 0.31 -17.13
N ARG A 142 -4.82 0.06 -16.84
CA ARG A 142 -5.42 -1.26 -17.03
C ARG A 142 -5.39 -1.70 -18.49
N ARG A 143 -5.83 -0.84 -19.40
CA ARG A 143 -5.82 -1.12 -20.84
C ARG A 143 -4.42 -1.45 -21.35
N LEU A 144 -3.42 -0.68 -20.90
CA LEU A 144 -2.03 -0.94 -21.27
C LEU A 144 -1.51 -2.24 -20.65
N ALA A 145 -1.86 -2.55 -19.40
CA ALA A 145 -1.50 -3.82 -18.76
C ALA A 145 -2.08 -5.03 -19.49
N ASP A 146 -3.35 -4.96 -19.91
CA ASP A 146 -3.99 -6.01 -20.70
C ASP A 146 -3.32 -6.17 -22.07
N HIS A 147 -2.93 -5.06 -22.72
CA HIS A 147 -2.16 -5.08 -23.96
C HIS A 147 -0.77 -5.71 -23.77
N LEU A 148 -0.07 -5.36 -22.70
CA LEU A 148 1.22 -5.97 -22.36
C LEU A 148 1.07 -7.46 -22.10
N ALA A 149 0.03 -7.89 -21.39
CA ALA A 149 -0.21 -9.31 -21.10
C ALA A 149 -0.39 -10.15 -22.37
N ALA A 150 -0.96 -9.58 -23.43
CA ALA A 150 -1.09 -10.25 -24.73
C ALA A 150 0.25 -10.43 -25.49
N HIS A 151 1.28 -9.66 -25.15
CA HIS A 151 2.57 -9.64 -25.87
C HIS A 151 3.77 -10.02 -24.99
N ALA A 152 3.59 -10.17 -23.68
CA ALA A 152 4.63 -10.47 -22.72
C ALA A 152 5.23 -11.85 -22.98
N GLN A 153 6.55 -11.92 -23.05
CA GLN A 153 7.29 -13.18 -23.19
C GLN A 153 8.12 -13.41 -21.94
N TYR A 154 8.13 -14.64 -21.44
CA TYR A 154 8.89 -15.04 -20.25
C TYR A 154 10.03 -15.95 -20.68
N ARG A 155 11.19 -15.88 -20.00
CA ARG A 155 12.31 -16.75 -20.33
C ARG A 155 12.04 -18.18 -19.84
N LEU A 156 11.40 -18.32 -18.67
CA LEU A 156 11.01 -19.63 -18.11
C LEU A 156 9.51 -19.68 -17.75
N PRO A 157 8.87 -20.87 -17.77
CA PRO A 157 7.46 -21.02 -17.44
C PRO A 157 7.08 -20.58 -16.02
N GLY A 158 8.02 -20.59 -15.07
CA GLY A 158 7.80 -20.18 -13.68
C GLY A 158 8.14 -18.72 -13.37
N GLU A 159 8.65 -17.96 -14.35
CA GLU A 159 9.04 -16.57 -14.13
C GLU A 159 7.84 -15.63 -14.06
N THR A 160 7.94 -14.67 -13.16
CA THR A 160 6.97 -13.58 -12.99
C THR A 160 7.37 -12.33 -13.77
N LEU A 161 8.64 -12.22 -14.17
CA LEU A 161 9.19 -11.08 -14.87
C LEU A 161 9.24 -11.35 -16.38
N PRO A 162 8.57 -10.53 -17.21
CA PRO A 162 8.67 -10.64 -18.65
C PRO A 162 10.06 -10.18 -19.14
N ARG A 163 10.45 -10.61 -20.34
CA ARG A 163 11.65 -10.13 -21.03
C ARG A 163 11.50 -8.65 -21.38
N ASP A 164 12.55 -7.88 -21.12
CA ASP A 164 12.60 -6.44 -21.39
C ASP A 164 12.24 -6.12 -22.84
N GLU A 165 12.70 -6.90 -23.82
CA GLU A 165 12.37 -6.64 -25.23
C GLU A 165 10.87 -6.77 -25.50
N SER A 166 10.21 -7.78 -24.91
CA SER A 166 8.78 -8.01 -25.10
C SER A 166 7.93 -6.89 -24.48
N VAL A 167 8.35 -6.40 -23.31
CA VAL A 167 7.72 -5.27 -22.65
C VAL A 167 7.93 -3.99 -23.44
N TYR A 168 9.16 -3.72 -23.89
CA TYR A 168 9.48 -2.53 -24.67
C TYR A 168 8.65 -2.45 -25.96
N HIS A 169 8.55 -3.55 -26.70
CA HIS A 169 7.69 -3.64 -27.89
C HIS A 169 6.21 -3.48 -27.55
N GLY A 170 5.74 -4.09 -26.47
CA GLY A 170 4.36 -3.95 -25.98
C GLY A 170 4.02 -2.52 -25.59
N LEU A 171 4.91 -1.85 -24.85
CA LEU A 171 4.73 -0.45 -24.44
C LEU A 171 4.66 0.46 -25.66
N ARG A 172 5.58 0.33 -26.61
CA ARG A 172 5.60 1.15 -27.83
C ARG A 172 4.35 0.94 -28.70
N SER A 173 3.85 -0.28 -28.81
CA SER A 173 2.67 -0.60 -29.62
C SER A 173 1.35 -0.29 -28.93
N GLY A 174 1.32 -0.24 -27.59
CA GLY A 174 0.15 0.07 -26.79
C GLY A 174 -0.16 1.56 -26.65
N LEU A 175 0.72 2.44 -27.15
CA LEU A 175 0.53 3.89 -27.09
C LEU A 175 -0.62 4.36 -28.01
N PRO A 176 -1.42 5.34 -27.55
CA PRO A 176 -2.37 6.05 -28.41
C PRO A 176 -1.67 6.67 -29.63
N ARG A 177 -2.37 6.72 -30.78
CA ARG A 177 -1.86 7.36 -32.00
C ARG A 177 -1.44 8.81 -31.71
N GLY A 178 -0.20 9.15 -32.03
CA GLY A 178 0.38 10.49 -31.83
C GLY A 178 1.18 10.67 -30.54
N GLN A 179 1.15 9.70 -29.61
CA GLN A 179 2.11 9.67 -28.50
C GLN A 179 3.36 8.90 -28.90
N GLN A 180 4.53 9.48 -28.61
CA GLN A 180 5.82 8.81 -28.77
C GLN A 180 6.40 8.48 -27.40
N MET A 181 6.98 7.29 -27.29
CA MET A 181 7.77 6.90 -26.14
C MET A 181 9.11 7.63 -26.23
N HIS A 182 9.29 8.69 -25.45
CA HIS A 182 10.54 9.45 -25.42
C HIS A 182 11.56 8.88 -24.43
N TRP A 183 11.16 7.90 -23.61
CA TRP A 183 11.95 7.37 -22.51
C TRP A 183 11.85 5.85 -22.46
N ASP A 184 12.95 5.20 -22.10
CA ASP A 184 12.97 3.77 -21.80
C ASP A 184 12.72 3.58 -20.30
N LEU A 185 11.50 3.18 -19.95
CA LEU A 185 11.06 3.05 -18.55
C LEU A 185 11.92 2.05 -17.76
N LEU A 186 12.27 0.93 -18.38
CA LEU A 186 13.02 -0.14 -17.73
C LEU A 186 14.53 0.10 -17.81
N GLY A 187 15.03 0.48 -18.99
CA GLY A 187 16.47 0.71 -19.19
C GLY A 187 17.01 1.94 -18.44
N GLN A 188 16.19 2.96 -18.20
CA GLN A 188 16.57 4.14 -17.40
C GLN A 188 16.18 4.00 -15.92
N ASP A 189 15.64 2.85 -15.51
CA ASP A 189 15.06 2.59 -14.18
C ASP A 189 14.16 3.73 -13.69
N LEU A 190 13.30 4.21 -14.58
CA LEU A 190 12.38 5.27 -14.24
C LEU A 190 11.48 4.78 -13.11
N TRP A 191 11.44 5.56 -12.02
CA TRP A 191 10.68 5.28 -10.80
C TRP A 191 11.23 4.11 -9.93
N GLY A 192 12.44 3.60 -10.19
CA GLY A 192 12.98 2.46 -9.44
C GLY A 192 12.22 1.16 -9.71
N VAL A 193 11.54 1.07 -10.85
CA VAL A 193 10.69 -0.08 -11.22
C VAL A 193 11.52 -1.35 -11.34
N SER A 194 12.76 -1.26 -11.82
CA SER A 194 13.66 -2.40 -11.87
C SER A 194 14.01 -2.89 -10.45
N GLY A 195 14.13 -1.99 -9.47
CA GLY A 195 14.33 -2.33 -8.07
C GLY A 195 13.18 -3.13 -7.45
N LEU A 196 11.94 -2.95 -7.91
CA LEU A 196 10.80 -3.77 -7.46
C LEU A 196 10.87 -5.23 -7.94
N PHE A 197 11.70 -5.50 -8.94
CA PHE A 197 11.79 -6.78 -9.64
C PHE A 197 13.11 -7.49 -9.41
N TYR A 198 14.20 -6.73 -9.30
CA TYR A 198 15.57 -7.25 -9.24
C TYR A 198 16.24 -7.08 -7.87
N ASN A 199 15.72 -6.24 -6.96
CA ASN A 199 16.13 -6.27 -5.54
C ASN A 199 15.34 -7.34 -4.79
N THR A 200 15.73 -8.59 -5.00
CA THR A 200 15.56 -9.63 -3.99
C THR A 200 16.90 -9.79 -3.28
N GLU A 201 17.30 -8.78 -2.48
CA GLU A 201 18.27 -9.03 -1.43
C GLU A 201 17.54 -9.60 -0.20
N GLU A 202 18.26 -10.51 0.47
CA GLU A 202 17.87 -11.43 1.54
C GLU A 202 17.25 -10.80 2.79
#